data_AF-A0A7Y2HFP8-F1
#
_entry.id   AF-A0A7Y2HFP8-F1
#
_cell.length_a   1.000
_cell.length_b   1.000
_cell.length_c   1.000
_cell.angle_alpha   90.00
_cell.angle_beta   90.00
_cell.angle_gamma   90.00
#
_symmetry.space_group_name_H-M   'P 1'
#
loop_
_entity.id
_entity.type
_entity.pdbx_description
1 polymer ?
#
loop_
_entity_poly.entity_id
_entity_poly.type
_entity_poly.pdbx_seq_one_letter_code
_entity_poly.pdbx_strand_id
1 'polypeptide(L)' 'GDQPALDFEGERNSDGQGFAAFGKVVQGMEVVKKIQHSEYQSQRLLDKVEIYSIKILKE' A
#
# COMPACT_ATOMS: atom_id res chain seq x y z
N GLY A 1 -3.07 -7.76 5.00
CA GLY A 1 -3.02 -9.18 4.62
C GLY A 1 -3.22 -9.26 3.13
N ASP A 2 -3.61 -10.41 2.62
CA ASP A 2 -4.09 -10.50 1.24
C ASP A 2 -5.32 -9.61 1.02
N GLN A 3 -5.42 -9.09 -0.19
CA GLN A 3 -6.52 -8.25 -0.64
C GLN A 3 -7.07 -8.83 -1.95
N PRO A 4 -7.73 -10.00 -1.91
CA PRO A 4 -8.12 -10.74 -3.12
C PRO A 4 -9.08 -9.96 -4.03
N ALA A 5 -9.83 -9.01 -3.46
CA ALA A 5 -10.67 -8.10 -4.25
C ALA A 5 -9.87 -7.19 -5.21
N LEU A 6 -8.55 -7.06 -5.03
CA LEU A 6 -7.66 -6.26 -5.88
C LEU A 6 -6.97 -7.10 -6.97
N ASP A 7 -7.09 -8.42 -6.93
CA ASP A 7 -6.48 -9.31 -7.92
C ASP A 7 -7.25 -9.27 -9.25
N PHE A 8 -6.69 -9.87 -10.30
CA PHE A 8 -7.41 -10.09 -11.56
C PHE A 8 -8.68 -10.92 -11.29
N GLU A 9 -9.79 -10.52 -11.89
CA GLU A 9 -11.15 -11.01 -11.61
C GLU A 9 -11.70 -10.64 -10.20
N GLY A 10 -11.01 -9.77 -9.46
CA GLY A 10 -11.46 -9.25 -8.16
C GLY A 10 -12.53 -8.15 -8.27
N GLU A 11 -13.34 -8.01 -7.21
CA GLU A 11 -14.56 -7.16 -7.23
C GLU A 11 -14.32 -5.66 -6.93
N ARG A 12 -13.07 -5.21 -6.75
CA ARG A 12 -12.83 -3.81 -6.37
C ARG A 12 -13.20 -2.81 -7.47
N ASN A 13 -12.92 -3.17 -8.72
CA ASN A 13 -13.24 -2.40 -9.91
C ASN A 13 -14.15 -3.24 -10.81
N SER A 14 -15.14 -2.60 -11.45
CA SER A 14 -16.14 -3.29 -12.27
C SER A 14 -15.62 -3.93 -13.55
N ASP A 15 -14.39 -3.60 -13.96
CA ASP A 15 -13.76 -4.13 -15.17
C ASP A 15 -13.11 -5.51 -14.94
N GLY A 16 -12.94 -5.94 -13.69
CA GLY A 16 -12.30 -7.21 -13.35
C GLY A 16 -10.81 -7.26 -13.65
N GLN A 17 -10.15 -6.15 -13.98
CA GLN A 17 -8.74 -6.18 -14.38
C GLN A 17 -7.77 -6.24 -13.19
N GLY A 18 -8.25 -5.94 -11.99
CA GLY A 18 -7.43 -5.89 -10.78
C GLY A 18 -6.36 -4.80 -10.83
N PHE A 19 -5.29 -4.98 -10.04
CA PHE A 19 -4.15 -4.08 -9.95
C PHE A 19 -2.83 -4.85 -10.05
N ALA A 20 -1.88 -4.35 -10.85
CA ALA A 20 -0.58 -5.00 -11.00
C ALA A 20 0.33 -4.77 -9.78
N ALA A 21 0.75 -5.85 -9.13
CA ALA A 21 1.83 -5.81 -8.14
C ALA A 21 3.19 -5.73 -8.86
N PHE A 22 4.04 -4.76 -8.50
CA PHE A 22 5.34 -4.50 -9.15
C PHE A 22 6.53 -4.54 -8.19
N GLY A 23 6.28 -4.85 -6.92
CA GLY A 23 7.31 -4.90 -5.89
C GLY A 23 6.76 -5.42 -4.58
N LYS A 24 7.65 -5.68 -3.62
CA LYS A 24 7.30 -6.11 -2.27
C LYS A 24 8.17 -5.41 -1.24
N VAL A 25 7.57 -5.09 -0.10
CA VAL A 25 8.32 -4.62 1.06
C VAL A 25 9.10 -5.79 1.65
N VAL A 26 10.43 -5.77 1.53
CA VAL A 26 11.30 -6.83 2.08
C VAL A 26 11.76 -6.56 3.51
N GLN A 27 11.69 -5.30 3.96
CA GLN A 27 12.07 -4.84 5.30
C GLN A 27 11.15 -3.68 5.71
N GLY A 28 10.87 -3.52 7.01
CA GLY A 28 10.08 -2.40 7.52
C GLY A 28 8.56 -2.59 7.45
N MET A 29 8.05 -3.82 7.30
CA MET A 29 6.60 -4.06 7.20
C MET A 29 5.85 -3.68 8.49
N GLU A 30 6.53 -3.70 9.63
CA GLU A 30 6.01 -3.17 10.90
C GLU A 30 5.77 -1.66 10.87
N VAL A 31 6.59 -0.89 10.13
CA VAL A 31 6.39 0.56 9.93
C VAL A 31 5.16 0.79 9.05
N VAL A 32 5.02 0.03 7.96
CA VAL A 32 3.83 0.10 7.09
C VAL A 32 2.56 -0.21 7.88
N LYS A 33 2.59 -1.25 8.74
CA LYS A 33 1.46 -1.55 9.63
C LYS A 33 1.18 -0.41 10.60
N LYS A 34 2.19 0.20 11.22
CA LYS A 34 1.96 1.35 12.11
C LYS A 34 1.25 2.50 11.38
N ILE A 35 1.69 2.85 10.17
CA ILE A 35 1.05 3.88 9.34
C ILE A 35 -0.40 3.51 9.01
N GLN A 36 -0.67 2.25 8.66
CA GLN A 36 -2.02 1.77 8.35
C GLN A 36 -3.01 1.92 9.53
N HIS A 37 -2.52 1.79 10.77
CA HIS A 37 -3.36 1.90 11.97
C HIS A 37 -3.44 3.34 12.52
N SER A 38 -2.78 4.31 11.90
CA SER A 38 -2.86 5.72 12.31
C SER A 38 -4.26 6.30 12.12
N GLU A 39 -4.58 7.34 12.89
CA GLU A 39 -5.87 8.02 12.78
C GLU A 39 -6.09 8.60 11.37
N TYR A 40 -7.31 8.45 10.87
CA TYR A 40 -7.68 8.88 9.52
C TYR A 40 -9.13 9.35 9.47
N GLN A 41 -9.42 10.22 8.50
CA GLN A 41 -10.77 10.58 8.11
C GLN A 41 -11.02 10.09 6.68
N SER A 42 -12.06 9.28 6.50
CA SER A 42 -12.39 8.60 5.24
C SER A 42 -11.25 7.72 4.73
N GLN A 43 -10.37 8.23 3.87
CA GLN A 43 -9.20 7.49 3.35
C GLN A 43 -7.92 8.32 3.46
N ARG A 44 -7.93 9.39 4.27
CA ARG A 44 -6.80 10.30 4.45
C ARG A 44 -6.37 10.29 5.91
N LEU A 45 -5.09 10.04 6.17
CA LEU A 45 -4.50 10.17 7.50
C LEU A 45 -4.68 11.60 8.03
N LEU A 46 -5.00 11.74 9.32
CA LEU A 46 -5.11 13.05 9.97
C LEU A 46 -3.73 13.72 10.04
N ASP A 47 -2.75 12.96 10.53
CA ASP A 47 -1.35 13.36 10.53
C ASP A 47 -0.66 12.89 9.24
N LYS A 48 0.01 13.82 8.57
CA LYS A 48 0.73 13.53 7.33
C LYS A 48 2.00 12.73 7.65
N VAL A 49 2.19 11.63 6.93
CA VAL A 49 3.44 10.87 6.93
C VAL A 49 4.28 11.29 5.71
N GLU A 50 5.40 11.95 5.96
CA GLU A 50 6.27 12.48 4.89
C GLU A 50 7.31 11.44 4.45
N ILE A 51 7.51 11.32 3.13
CA ILE A 51 8.64 10.57 2.57
C ILE A 51 9.80 11.56 2.39
N TYR A 52 10.79 11.48 3.28
CA TYR A 52 11.90 12.44 3.28
C TYR A 52 12.90 12.23 2.14
N SER A 53 13.15 10.98 1.74
CA SER A 53 14.07 10.65 0.65
C SER A 53 13.76 9.29 0.05
N ILE A 54 14.18 9.08 -1.19
CA ILE A 54 14.14 7.79 -1.88
C ILE A 54 15.51 7.55 -2.48
N LYS A 55 16.07 6.36 -2.27
CA LYS A 55 17.36 5.96 -2.83
C LYS A 55 17.21 4.66 -3.59
N ILE A 56 17.65 4.66 -4.84
CA ILE A 56 17.82 3.43 -5.61
C ILE A 56 19.16 2.82 -5.17
N LEU A 57 19.10 1.64 -4.56
CA LEU A 57 20.29 0.86 -4.28
C LEU A 57 20.77 0.26 -5.60
N LYS A 58 21.97 0.62 -6.03
CA LYS A 58 22.64 -0.08 -7.12
C LYS A 58 23.26 -1.34 -6.54
N GLU A 59 23.28 -2.40 -7.33
CA GLU A 59 24.06 -3.61 -7.06
C GLU A 59 25.56 -3.29 -6.97
#